data_AF-A0A3D4TJR1-F1
#
_entry.id   AF-A0A3D4TJR1-F1
#
_cell.length_a   1.000
_cell.length_b   1.000
_cell.length_c   1.000
_cell.angle_alpha   90.00
_cell.angle_beta   90.00
_cell.angle_gamma   90.00
#
_symmetry.space_group_name_H-M   'P 1'
#
loop_
_entity.id
_entity.type
_entity.pdbx_description
1 polymer ?
#
loop_
_entity_poly.entity_id
_entity_poly.type
_entity_poly.pdbx_seq_one_letter_code
_entity_poly.pdbx_strand_id
1 'polypeptide(L)'
;MTMFPDAVPAPDLLHAQACLIDALSMSLQMRDAYTRHHCDRVGLLAQRLAAHCDLDDDGCAQIGLAARFHDIGKIGIPDDVLL
;
A
#
# COMPACT_ATOMS: atom_id res chain seq x y z
N MET A 1 28.63 19.90 29.64
CA MET A 1 27.89 20.48 28.49
C MET A 1 27.63 19.34 27.51
N THR A 2 26.72 18.43 27.86
CA THR A 2 26.31 17.33 26.99
C THR A 2 25.21 17.85 26.08
N MET A 3 25.54 18.08 24.82
CA MET A 3 24.56 18.23 23.75
C MET A 3 23.86 16.88 23.60
N PHE A 4 22.66 16.75 24.17
CA PHE A 4 21.70 15.77 23.66
C PHE A 4 21.27 16.28 22.28
N PRO A 5 21.34 15.46 21.21
CA PRO A 5 20.81 15.85 19.92
C PRO A 5 19.31 16.12 20.09
N ASP A 6 18.85 17.22 19.49
CA ASP A 6 17.45 17.60 19.43
C ASP A 6 16.59 16.39 19.08
N ALA A 7 15.47 16.24 19.79
CA ALA A 7 14.52 15.15 19.59
C ALA A 7 14.19 15.02 18.10
N VAL A 8 14.35 13.81 17.54
CA VAL A 8 13.90 13.50 16.19
C VAL A 8 12.42 13.92 16.12
N PRO A 9 12.05 14.88 15.23
CA PRO A 9 10.68 15.34 15.15
C PRO A 9 9.79 14.13 14.85
N ALA A 10 8.66 14.03 15.55
CA ALA A 10 7.68 13.00 15.27
C ALA A 10 7.36 13.04 13.76
N PRO A 11 7.39 11.88 13.06
CA PRO A 11 7.17 11.88 11.63
C PRO A 11 5.81 12.48 11.34
N ASP A 12 5.77 13.36 10.33
CA ASP A 12 4.52 13.85 9.76
C ASP A 12 3.61 12.66 9.44
N LEU A 13 2.33 12.74 9.82
CA LEU A 13 1.37 11.64 9.72
C LEU A 13 1.24 11.14 8.29
N LEU A 14 1.28 12.07 7.31
CA LEU A 14 1.24 11.71 5.89
C LEU A 14 2.47 10.91 5.47
N HIS A 15 3.64 11.30 5.99
CA HIS A 15 4.90 10.60 5.74
C HIS A 15 4.92 9.22 6.38
N ALA A 16 4.44 9.10 7.63
CA ALA A 16 4.31 7.84 8.33
C ALA A 16 3.34 6.88 7.60
N GLN A 17 2.24 7.41 7.07
CA GLN A 17 1.24 6.64 6.31
C GLN A 17 1.82 6.13 4.98
N ALA A 18 2.57 6.97 4.26
CA ALA A 18 3.27 6.57 3.05
C ALA A 18 4.28 5.44 3.32
N CYS A 19 5.11 5.57 4.36
CA CYS A 19 6.07 4.53 4.74
C CYS A 19 5.38 3.20 5.09
N LEU A 20 4.22 3.24 5.76
CA LEU A 20 3.47 2.03 6.09
C LEU A 20 2.93 1.34 4.82
N ILE A 21 2.38 2.10 3.89
CA ILE A 21 1.88 1.61 2.60
C ILE A 21 3.02 0.94 1.82
N ASP A 22 4.20 1.55 1.80
CA ASP A 22 5.38 0.98 1.13
C ASP A 22 5.86 -0.31 1.80
N ALA A 23 5.91 -0.34 3.13
CA ALA A 23 6.30 -1.52 3.89
C ALA A 23 5.36 -2.72 3.67
N LEU A 24 4.04 -2.46 3.65
CA LEU A 24 3.04 -3.49 3.34
C LEU A 24 3.16 -3.99 1.91
N SER A 25 3.37 -3.08 0.95
CA SER A 25 3.59 -3.43 -0.46
C SER A 25 4.84 -4.30 -0.62
N MET A 26 5.94 -3.95 0.03
CA MET A 26 7.18 -4.74 0.02
C MET A 26 6.97 -6.14 0.62
N SER A 27 6.24 -6.22 1.74
CA SER A 27 5.96 -7.50 2.42
C SER A 27 5.17 -8.45 1.53
N LEU A 28 4.17 -7.94 0.79
CA LEU A 28 3.43 -8.73 -0.19
C LEU A 28 4.32 -9.26 -1.31
N GLN A 29 5.18 -8.40 -1.85
CA GLN A 29 6.06 -8.76 -2.97
C GLN A 29 7.10 -9.80 -2.59
N MET A 30 7.62 -9.73 -1.37
CA MET A 30 8.55 -10.74 -0.85
C MET A 30 7.90 -12.13 -0.82
N ARG A 31 6.58 -12.19 -0.61
CA ARG A 31 5.83 -13.45 -0.59
C ARG A 31 5.37 -13.89 -1.98
N ASP A 32 5.00 -12.95 -2.84
CA ASP A 32 4.49 -13.21 -4.18
C ASP A 32 5.11 -12.24 -5.20
N ALA A 33 6.25 -12.64 -5.77
CA ALA A 33 7.06 -11.78 -6.64
C ALA A 33 6.35 -11.32 -7.93
N TYR A 34 5.28 -12.00 -8.35
CA TYR A 34 4.51 -11.63 -9.54
C TYR A 34 3.61 -10.39 -9.32
N THR A 35 3.35 -10.04 -8.06
CA THR A 35 2.22 -9.16 -7.71
C THR A 35 2.45 -7.68 -7.96
N ARG A 36 3.66 -7.12 -7.90
CA ARG A 36 3.85 -5.65 -7.95
C ARG A 36 3.21 -5.02 -9.19
N HIS A 37 3.67 -5.42 -10.37
CA HIS A 37 3.16 -4.84 -11.62
C HIS A 37 1.70 -5.21 -11.89
N HIS A 38 1.24 -6.36 -11.40
CA HIS A 38 -0.16 -6.74 -11.49
C HIS A 38 -1.04 -5.84 -10.63
N CYS A 39 -0.72 -5.71 -9.34
CA CYS A 39 -1.45 -4.88 -8.38
C CYS A 39 -1.45 -3.41 -8.77
N ASP A 40 -0.33 -2.88 -9.29
CA ASP A 40 -0.27 -1.50 -9.81
C ASP A 40 -1.24 -1.30 -10.99
N ARG A 41 -1.27 -2.23 -11.95
CA ARG A 41 -2.20 -2.19 -13.08
C ARG A 41 -3.65 -2.31 -12.62
N VAL A 42 -3.95 -3.25 -11.72
CA VAL A 42 -5.29 -3.45 -11.16
C VAL A 42 -5.76 -2.20 -10.42
N GLY A 43 -4.90 -1.61 -9.60
CA GLY A 43 -5.18 -0.35 -8.90
C GLY A 43 -5.50 0.80 -9.86
N LEU A 44 -4.70 0.97 -10.92
CA LEU A 44 -4.95 2.01 -11.92
C LEU A 44 -6.27 1.78 -12.68
N LEU A 45 -6.57 0.54 -13.05
CA LEU A 45 -7.83 0.19 -13.72
C LEU A 45 -9.03 0.43 -12.80
N ALA A 46 -8.94 0.05 -11.54
CA ALA A 46 -9.99 0.25 -10.55
C ALA A 46 -10.26 1.74 -10.29
N GLN A 47 -9.21 2.56 -10.15
CA GLN A 47 -9.34 4.01 -10.03
C GLN A 47 -10.03 4.64 -11.25
N ARG A 48 -9.64 4.22 -12.46
CA ARG A 48 -10.28 4.70 -13.70
C ARG A 48 -11.74 4.27 -13.76
N LEU A 49 -12.06 3.03 -13.37
CA LEU A 49 -13.43 2.54 -13.33
C LEU A 49 -14.27 3.33 -12.32
N ALA A 50 -13.73 3.62 -11.13
CA ALA A 50 -14.40 4.45 -10.13
C ALA A 50 -14.77 5.84 -10.69
N ALA A 51 -13.85 6.47 -11.44
CA ALA A 51 -14.13 7.75 -12.10
C ALA A 51 -15.24 7.62 -13.17
N HIS A 52 -15.32 6.49 -13.88
CA HIS A 52 -16.42 6.24 -14.83
C HIS A 52 -17.76 5.94 -14.14
N CYS A 53 -17.73 5.65 -12.85
CA CYS A 53 -18.91 5.46 -11.99
C CYS A 53 -19.28 6.73 -11.21
N ASP A 54 -18.72 7.90 -11.59
CA ASP A 54 -19.00 9.21 -11.00
C ASP A 54 -18.63 9.34 -9.50
N LEU A 55 -17.62 8.59 -9.04
CA LEU A 55 -17.01 8.85 -7.73
C LEU A 55 -16.15 10.12 -7.76
N ASP A 56 -16.04 10.79 -6.61
CA ASP A 56 -15.14 11.92 -6.44
C ASP A 56 -13.66 11.50 -6.41
N ASP A 57 -12.75 12.47 -6.45
CA ASP A 57 -11.30 12.21 -6.51
C ASP A 57 -10.80 11.39 -5.30
N ASP A 58 -11.35 11.68 -4.12
CA ASP A 58 -11.03 10.96 -2.89
C ASP A 58 -11.51 9.51 -2.97
N GLY A 59 -12.74 9.26 -3.43
CA GLY A 59 -13.28 7.92 -3.65
C GLY A 59 -12.49 7.15 -4.72
N CYS A 60 -12.11 7.82 -5.82
CA CYS A 60 -11.26 7.23 -6.85
C CYS A 60 -9.90 6.80 -6.30
N ALA A 61 -9.26 7.68 -5.51
CA ALA A 61 -7.98 7.39 -4.86
C ALA A 61 -8.09 6.22 -3.86
N GLN A 62 -9.17 6.18 -3.08
CA GLN A 62 -9.43 5.08 -2.15
C GLN A 62 -9.63 3.74 -2.86
N ILE A 63 -10.42 3.70 -3.94
CA ILE A 63 -10.61 2.47 -4.74
C ILE A 63 -9.29 2.02 -5.36
N GLY A 64 -8.51 2.93 -5.91
CA GLY A 64 -7.19 2.62 -6.47
C GLY A 64 -6.25 2.02 -5.42
N LEU A 65 -6.21 2.61 -4.23
CA LEU A 65 -5.39 2.10 -3.12
C LEU A 65 -5.88 0.73 -2.63
N ALA A 66 -7.19 0.57 -2.40
CA ALA A 66 -7.77 -0.69 -1.94
C ALA A 66 -7.50 -1.84 -2.92
N ALA A 67 -7.64 -1.59 -4.22
CA ALA A 67 -7.42 -2.59 -5.26
C ALA A 67 -5.95 -3.05 -5.34
N ARG A 68 -4.96 -2.16 -5.06
CA ARG A 68 -3.54 -2.54 -4.97
C ARG A 68 -3.28 -3.55 -3.85
N PHE A 69 -4.07 -3.50 -2.78
CA PHE A 69 -3.92 -4.36 -1.60
C PHE A 69 -4.95 -5.49 -1.53
N HIS A 70 -5.67 -5.81 -2.61
CA HIS A 70 -6.70 -6.86 -2.59
C HIS A 70 -6.19 -8.22 -2.08
N ASP A 71 -4.92 -8.50 -2.33
CA ASP A 71 -4.23 -9.73 -1.93
C ASP A 71 -3.42 -9.61 -0.62
N ILE A 72 -3.58 -8.53 0.17
CA ILE A 72 -2.82 -8.33 1.43
C ILE A 72 -2.92 -9.52 2.40
N GLY A 73 -4.05 -10.23 2.35
CA GLY A 73 -4.29 -11.44 3.15
C GLY A 73 -3.32 -12.58 2.88
N LYS A 74 -2.64 -12.63 1.72
CA LYS A 74 -1.62 -13.64 1.42
C LYS A 74 -0.50 -13.67 2.47
N ILE A 75 -0.19 -12.54 3.12
CA ILE A 75 0.79 -12.46 4.23
C ILE A 75 0.47 -13.42 5.39
N GLY A 76 -0.79 -13.81 5.58
CA GLY A 76 -1.19 -14.72 6.65
C GLY A 76 -1.19 -16.20 6.27
N ILE A 77 -1.02 -16.56 4.99
CA ILE A 77 -1.33 -17.90 4.47
C ILE A 77 -0.10 -18.82 4.50
N PRO A 78 -0.08 -19.90 5.32
CA PRO A 78 1.07 -20.81 5.42
C PRO A 78 1.68 -21.22 4.06
N ASP A 79 3.00 -21.37 4.02
CA ASP A 79 3.73 -21.63 2.77
C ASP A 79 3.32 -22.95 2.12
N ASP A 80 2.98 -23.98 2.91
CA ASP A 80 2.46 -25.27 2.42
C ASP A 80 1.10 -25.18 1.72
N VAL A 81 0.43 -24.03 1.80
CA VAL A 81 -0.79 -23.71 1.06
C VAL A 81 -0.50 -22.84 -0.17
N LEU A 82 0.51 -21.97 -0.12
CA LEU A 82 0.75 -20.92 -1.12
C LEU A 82 1.88 -21.22 -2.13
N LEU A 83 2.89 -22.01 -1.74
CA LEU A 83 4.10 -22.34 -2.52
C LEU A 83 4.12 -23.83 -2.92
#